data_AF-A0A4Q9Z3A8-F1
#
_entry.id   AF-A0A4Q9Z3A8-F1
#
_cell.length_a   1.000
_cell.length_b   1.000
_cell.length_c   1.000
_cell.angle_alpha   90.00
_cell.angle_beta   90.00
_cell.angle_gamma   90.00
#
_symmetry.space_group_name_H-M   'P 1'
#
loop_
_entity.id
_entity.type
_entity.pdbx_description
1 polymer ?
#
loop_
_entity_poly.entity_id
_entity_poly.type
_entity_poly.pdbx_seq_one_letter_code
_entity_poly.pdbx_strand_id
1 'polypeptide(L)'
;MKTIKTFFLAAFLGTLLLSAKSFAQDDNSYLVTVTKLHWNMDLQNFSMDEWKAVEKEYLDKVVKKNDFILGQEVLLHNFTEDNTEILLVTTYENWGAIEKARVKEDELIEAAWPNGKTRKTYFEKRGAYYDHHHSDEIYATMPGGKIPKGNFDKDMIYYVRVSHFAFPKDGTEKEFNELSKQYFDAVTNKNDFIKAYYPNSHAWGADNTQFTEVFLVDTLADLDNALNKNRDLFRATWNDDAKRKAFNDKMNKYFTGKHGDYIYKSVHELTK
;
A
#
# COMPACT_ATOMS: atom_id res chain seq x y z
N MET A 1 -1.51 -50.74 24.15
CA MET A 1 -1.14 -50.05 22.88
C MET A 1 -2.26 -49.24 22.23
N LYS A 2 -3.56 -49.58 22.37
CA LYS A 2 -4.66 -48.79 21.76
C LYS A 2 -4.97 -47.47 22.47
N THR A 3 -4.82 -47.40 23.79
CA THR A 3 -5.09 -46.21 24.63
C THR A 3 -4.02 -45.12 24.53
N ILE A 4 -2.76 -45.50 24.28
CA ILE A 4 -1.67 -44.52 24.10
C ILE A 4 -1.83 -43.76 22.77
N LYS A 5 -2.36 -44.41 21.72
CA LYS A 5 -2.59 -43.76 20.42
C LYS A 5 -3.74 -42.74 20.46
N THR A 6 -4.77 -42.97 21.27
CA THR A 6 -5.90 -42.04 21.43
C THR A 6 -5.52 -40.81 22.25
N PHE A 7 -4.65 -40.98 23.25
CA PHE A 7 -4.15 -39.85 24.04
C PHE A 7 -3.26 -38.91 23.23
N PHE A 8 -2.38 -39.45 22.38
CA PHE A 8 -1.55 -38.66 21.46
C PHE A 8 -2.37 -37.95 20.38
N LEU A 9 -3.42 -38.59 19.85
CA LEU A 9 -4.30 -37.97 18.85
C LEU A 9 -5.15 -36.84 19.45
N ALA A 10 -5.63 -37.02 20.69
CA ALA A 10 -6.36 -35.99 21.42
C ALA A 10 -5.47 -34.81 21.83
N ALA A 11 -4.22 -35.06 22.21
CA ALA A 11 -3.23 -34.01 22.49
C ALA A 11 -2.86 -33.21 21.22
N PHE A 12 -2.74 -33.89 20.07
CA PHE A 12 -2.44 -33.26 18.78
C PHE A 12 -3.61 -32.42 18.25
N LEU A 13 -4.86 -32.86 18.44
CA LEU A 13 -6.05 -32.04 18.14
C LEU A 13 -6.21 -30.86 19.13
N GLY A 14 -5.84 -31.04 20.40
CA GLY A 14 -5.87 -29.98 21.40
C GLY A 14 -4.91 -28.82 21.10
N THR A 15 -3.74 -29.12 20.52
CA THR A 15 -2.77 -28.08 20.08
C THR A 15 -3.20 -27.34 18.81
N LEU A 16 -4.06 -27.92 17.96
CA LEU A 16 -4.64 -27.26 16.78
C LEU A 16 -5.81 -26.32 17.14
N LEU A 17 -6.41 -26.50 18.33
CA LEU A 17 -7.50 -25.67 18.85
C LEU A 17 -7.03 -24.54 19.78
N LEU A 18 -5.72 -24.45 20.03
CA LEU A 18 -5.10 -23.21 20.49
C LEU A 18 -4.98 -22.29 19.28
N SER A 19 -6.14 -21.84 18.79
CA SER A 19 -6.24 -20.60 18.02
C SER A 19 -5.41 -19.59 18.81
N ALA A 20 -4.29 -19.18 18.24
CA ALA A 20 -3.56 -18.02 18.71
C ALA A 20 -4.65 -16.96 18.96
N LYS A 21 -4.78 -16.53 20.22
CA LYS A 21 -5.53 -15.31 20.47
C LYS A 21 -4.71 -14.24 19.75
N SER A 22 -5.09 -13.95 18.51
CA SER A 22 -4.67 -12.72 17.84
C SER A 22 -5.11 -11.62 18.79
N PHE A 23 -4.15 -11.04 19.49
CA PHE A 23 -4.39 -9.78 20.18
C PHE A 23 -4.66 -8.79 19.05
N ALA A 24 -5.93 -8.57 18.76
CA ALA A 24 -6.38 -7.38 18.05
C ALA A 24 -5.89 -6.21 18.90
N GLN A 25 -4.76 -5.63 18.50
CA GLN A 25 -4.32 -4.34 18.99
C GLN A 25 -5.24 -3.30 18.34
N ASP A 26 -5.81 -2.42 19.17
CA ASP A 26 -6.79 -1.38 18.85
C ASP A 26 -6.25 -0.26 17.91
N ASP A 27 -5.68 -0.63 16.76
CA ASP A 27 -5.52 0.23 15.60
C ASP A 27 -6.06 -0.56 14.40
N ASN A 28 -7.16 -0.10 13.79
CA ASN A 28 -7.73 -0.76 12.61
C ASN A 28 -6.69 -0.80 11.48
N SER A 29 -6.15 -1.98 11.20
CA SER A 29 -5.36 -2.21 9.99
C SER A 29 -6.29 -2.27 8.79
N TYR A 30 -6.07 -1.40 7.82
CA TYR A 30 -6.72 -1.46 6.51
C TYR A 30 -5.98 -2.43 5.59
N LEU A 31 -6.65 -2.88 4.54
CA LEU A 31 -6.02 -3.59 3.44
C LEU A 31 -5.87 -2.67 2.23
N VAL A 32 -4.74 -2.75 1.57
CA VAL A 32 -4.43 -2.00 0.35
C VAL A 32 -4.12 -2.99 -0.74
N THR A 33 -4.93 -3.03 -1.79
CA THR A 33 -4.62 -3.77 -3.01
C THR A 33 -3.84 -2.87 -3.95
N VAL A 34 -2.78 -3.40 -4.54
CA VAL A 34 -2.02 -2.72 -5.59
C VAL A 34 -2.05 -3.62 -6.82
N THR A 35 -2.80 -3.21 -7.83
CA THR A 35 -2.74 -3.83 -9.15
C THR A 35 -1.78 -3.01 -9.99
N LYS A 36 -0.65 -3.61 -10.36
CA LYS A 36 0.31 -3.05 -11.29
C LYS A 36 -0.13 -3.40 -12.71
N LEU A 37 -0.55 -2.38 -13.45
CA LEU A 37 -0.90 -2.43 -14.86
C LEU A 37 0.23 -1.83 -15.70
N HIS A 38 0.17 -2.05 -17.01
CA HIS A 38 1.13 -1.50 -17.94
C HIS A 38 0.42 -0.88 -19.13
N TRP A 39 0.93 0.24 -19.65
CA TRP A 39 0.44 0.84 -20.88
C TRP A 39 0.52 -0.15 -22.04
N ASN A 40 -0.56 -0.24 -22.81
CA ASN A 40 -0.51 -0.89 -24.12
C ASN A 40 0.30 -0.01 -25.08
N MET A 41 1.59 -0.34 -25.25
CA MET A 41 2.51 0.41 -26.11
C MET A 41 2.19 0.27 -27.61
N ASP A 42 1.35 -0.70 -27.99
CA ASP A 42 0.89 -0.90 -29.36
C ASP A 42 -0.37 -0.08 -29.70
N LEU A 43 -1.00 0.57 -28.71
CA LEU A 43 -2.21 1.37 -28.91
C LEU A 43 -1.92 2.58 -29.82
N GLN A 44 -2.40 2.48 -31.05
CA GLN A 44 -2.31 3.57 -32.02
C GLN A 44 -3.23 4.74 -31.60
N ASN A 45 -2.72 5.96 -31.71
CA ASN A 45 -3.42 7.20 -31.33
C ASN A 45 -3.74 7.31 -29.83
N PHE A 46 -2.82 6.86 -28.96
CA PHE A 46 -2.93 7.09 -27.52
C PHE A 46 -3.21 8.57 -27.21
N SER A 47 -4.21 8.81 -26.36
CA SER A 47 -4.54 10.12 -25.81
C SER A 47 -4.69 10.00 -24.30
N MET A 48 -3.84 10.73 -23.58
CA MET A 48 -3.88 10.80 -22.11
C MET A 48 -5.24 11.37 -21.63
N ASP A 49 -5.79 12.34 -22.34
CA ASP A 49 -7.08 12.95 -21.97
C ASP A 49 -8.25 11.99 -22.19
N GLU A 50 -8.21 11.20 -23.27
CA GLU A 50 -9.23 10.18 -23.50
C GLU A 50 -9.14 9.02 -22.51
N TRP A 51 -7.93 8.59 -22.17
CA TRP A 51 -7.71 7.60 -21.10
C TRP A 51 -8.27 8.10 -19.77
N LYS A 52 -7.90 9.32 -19.35
CA LYS A 52 -8.42 9.96 -18.14
C LYS A 52 -9.94 10.03 -18.16
N ALA A 53 -10.55 10.43 -19.27
CA ALA A 53 -12.00 10.51 -19.38
C ALA A 53 -12.67 9.12 -19.21
N VAL A 54 -12.08 8.07 -19.78
CA VAL A 54 -12.59 6.70 -19.65
C VAL A 54 -12.46 6.20 -18.21
N GLU A 55 -11.32 6.39 -17.55
CA GLU A 55 -11.12 6.01 -16.15
C GLU A 55 -11.98 6.86 -15.21
N LYS A 56 -12.18 8.14 -15.51
CA LYS A 56 -13.05 9.04 -14.75
C LYS A 56 -14.51 8.58 -14.80
N GLU A 57 -14.97 8.10 -15.96
CA GLU A 57 -16.30 7.51 -16.11
C GLU A 57 -16.47 6.28 -15.19
N TYR A 58 -15.47 5.39 -15.16
CA TYR A 58 -15.48 4.22 -14.27
C TYR A 58 -15.47 4.64 -12.79
N LEU A 59 -14.57 5.56 -12.43
CA LEU A 59 -14.45 6.11 -11.07
C LEU A 59 -15.78 6.68 -10.57
N ASP A 60 -16.43 7.53 -11.36
CA ASP A 60 -17.66 8.22 -10.94
C ASP A 60 -18.88 7.29 -10.93
N LYS A 61 -18.94 6.30 -11.84
CA LYS A 61 -20.08 5.40 -11.94
C LYS A 61 -19.99 4.18 -11.03
N VAL A 62 -18.78 3.72 -10.71
CA VAL A 62 -18.53 2.48 -9.99
C VAL A 62 -17.83 2.77 -8.66
N VAL A 63 -16.56 3.19 -8.70
CA VAL A 63 -15.69 3.26 -7.51
C VAL A 63 -16.22 4.22 -6.44
N LYS A 64 -16.63 5.43 -6.81
CA LYS A 64 -17.18 6.43 -5.87
C LYS A 64 -18.52 6.01 -5.27
N LYS A 65 -19.27 5.13 -5.95
CA LYS A 65 -20.55 4.61 -5.47
C LYS A 65 -20.44 3.27 -4.73
N ASN A 66 -19.22 2.74 -4.61
CA ASN A 66 -18.96 1.49 -3.90
C ASN A 66 -18.52 1.80 -2.47
N ASP A 67 -19.43 1.65 -1.51
CA ASP A 67 -19.18 2.01 -0.10
C ASP A 67 -18.13 1.13 0.59
N PHE A 68 -17.73 0.01 -0.02
CA PHE A 68 -16.69 -0.87 0.50
C PHE A 68 -15.26 -0.46 0.09
N ILE A 69 -15.14 0.44 -0.89
CA ILE A 69 -13.86 1.05 -1.28
C ILE A 69 -13.69 2.34 -0.49
N LEU A 70 -12.71 2.38 0.42
CA LEU A 70 -12.45 3.55 1.27
C LEU A 70 -11.71 4.65 0.54
N GLY A 71 -10.81 4.28 -0.37
CA GLY A 71 -10.04 5.20 -1.19
C GLY A 71 -9.48 4.47 -2.40
N GLN A 72 -9.26 5.22 -3.49
CA GLN A 72 -8.61 4.72 -4.70
C GLN A 72 -7.68 5.78 -5.26
N GLU A 73 -6.51 5.37 -5.71
CA GLU A 73 -5.52 6.23 -6.36
C GLU A 73 -5.02 5.55 -7.63
N VAL A 74 -4.75 6.36 -8.67
CA VAL A 74 -4.05 5.93 -9.87
C VAL A 74 -2.69 6.62 -9.89
N LEU A 75 -1.62 5.83 -9.87
CA LEU A 75 -0.25 6.33 -9.85
C LEU A 75 0.44 5.96 -11.16
N LEU A 76 1.03 6.94 -11.82
CA LEU A 76 1.82 6.75 -13.02
C LEU A 76 3.31 6.68 -12.67
N HIS A 77 4.06 5.93 -13.47
CA HIS A 77 5.51 6.00 -13.47
C HIS A 77 6.02 7.45 -13.46
N ASN A 78 6.98 7.74 -12.59
CA ASN A 78 7.75 8.99 -12.62
C ASN A 78 9.27 8.73 -12.58
N PHE A 79 9.73 7.87 -11.67
CA PHE A 79 11.07 7.27 -11.66
C PHE A 79 10.97 5.84 -11.12
N THR A 80 10.77 4.87 -12.01
CA THR A 80 10.82 3.43 -11.75
C THR A 80 11.62 2.72 -12.84
N GLU A 81 11.76 1.40 -12.75
CA GLU A 81 12.47 0.61 -13.78
C GLU A 81 11.68 0.42 -15.09
N ASP A 82 10.36 0.57 -15.04
CA ASP A 82 9.46 0.35 -16.16
C ASP A 82 8.58 1.59 -16.39
N ASN A 83 8.74 2.23 -17.55
CA ASN A 83 8.01 3.44 -17.93
C ASN A 83 6.57 3.17 -18.36
N THR A 84 6.20 1.91 -18.56
CA THR A 84 4.82 1.51 -18.88
C THR A 84 3.95 1.40 -17.64
N GLU A 85 4.56 1.38 -16.44
CA GLU A 85 3.92 1.03 -15.19
C GLU A 85 2.85 2.04 -14.74
N ILE A 86 1.72 1.50 -14.29
CA ILE A 86 0.59 2.19 -13.68
C ILE A 86 0.19 1.39 -12.44
N LEU A 87 0.02 2.05 -11.29
CA LEU A 87 -0.51 1.42 -10.11
C LEU A 87 -1.95 1.85 -9.88
N LEU A 88 -2.85 0.88 -9.79
CA LEU A 88 -4.18 1.06 -9.22
C LEU A 88 -4.13 0.64 -7.76
N VAL A 89 -4.21 1.62 -6.86
CA VAL A 89 -4.10 1.42 -5.42
C VAL A 89 -5.48 1.62 -4.80
N THR A 90 -6.00 0.59 -4.14
CA THR A 90 -7.35 0.62 -3.55
C THR A 90 -7.32 0.21 -2.09
N THR A 91 -7.93 1.01 -1.22
CA THR A 91 -7.96 0.79 0.24
C THR A 91 -9.32 0.25 0.67
N TYR A 92 -9.30 -0.75 1.55
CA TYR A 92 -10.47 -1.45 2.08
C TYR A 92 -10.36 -1.58 3.61
N GLU A 93 -11.52 -1.71 4.26
CA GLU A 93 -11.58 -1.92 5.71
C GLU A 93 -10.94 -3.24 6.14
N ASN A 94 -11.16 -4.32 5.38
CA ASN A 94 -10.72 -5.67 5.68
C ASN A 94 -10.97 -6.61 4.48
N TRP A 95 -10.61 -7.90 4.61
CA TRP A 95 -10.81 -8.93 3.59
C TRP A 95 -12.26 -9.06 3.13
N GLY A 96 -13.22 -9.00 4.06
CA GLY A 96 -14.63 -9.08 3.73
C GLY A 96 -15.13 -7.87 2.94
N ALA A 97 -14.52 -6.69 3.11
CA ALA A 97 -14.81 -5.52 2.30
C ALA A 97 -14.32 -5.69 0.86
N ILE A 98 -13.18 -6.36 0.61
CA ILE A 98 -12.70 -6.66 -0.76
C ILE A 98 -13.74 -7.51 -1.51
N GLU A 99 -14.23 -8.59 -0.89
CA GLU A 99 -15.22 -9.47 -1.51
C GLU A 99 -16.55 -8.74 -1.79
N LYS A 100 -17.03 -7.96 -0.81
CA LYS A 100 -18.25 -7.17 -0.97
C LYS A 100 -18.09 -6.05 -2.00
N ALA A 101 -16.92 -5.44 -2.08
CA ALA A 101 -16.62 -4.42 -3.09
C ALA A 101 -16.74 -5.02 -4.49
N ARG A 102 -16.21 -6.22 -4.73
CA ARG A 102 -16.34 -6.91 -6.02
C ARG A 102 -17.81 -7.17 -6.40
N VAL A 103 -18.61 -7.72 -5.48
CA VAL A 103 -20.04 -7.95 -5.73
C VAL A 103 -20.75 -6.63 -6.03
N LYS A 104 -20.44 -5.58 -5.26
CA LYS A 104 -21.05 -4.26 -5.45
C LYS A 104 -20.62 -3.61 -6.76
N GLU A 105 -19.37 -3.82 -7.16
CA GLU A 105 -18.84 -3.37 -8.44
C GLU A 105 -19.61 -3.99 -9.61
N ASP A 106 -19.85 -5.31 -9.59
CA ASP A 106 -20.64 -5.97 -10.62
C ASP A 106 -22.04 -5.33 -10.75
N GLU A 107 -22.75 -5.14 -9.63
CA GLU A 107 -24.06 -4.45 -9.60
C GLU A 107 -24.00 -3.04 -10.21
N LEU A 108 -22.98 -2.27 -9.84
CA LEU A 108 -22.81 -0.88 -10.31
C LEU A 108 -22.46 -0.82 -11.79
N ILE A 109 -21.64 -1.74 -12.28
CA ILE A 109 -21.33 -1.91 -13.70
C ILE A 109 -22.61 -2.22 -14.47
N GLU A 110 -23.46 -3.12 -13.96
CA GLU A 110 -24.72 -3.45 -14.62
C GLU A 110 -25.67 -2.24 -14.68
N ALA A 111 -25.75 -1.47 -13.60
CA ALA A 111 -26.58 -0.27 -13.53
C ALA A 111 -26.05 0.87 -14.41
N ALA A 112 -24.74 1.03 -14.50
CA ALA A 112 -24.07 2.08 -15.27
C ALA A 112 -24.14 1.84 -16.79
N TRP A 113 -24.04 0.57 -17.21
CA TRP A 113 -24.16 0.15 -18.61
C TRP A 113 -25.11 -1.06 -18.71
N PRO A 114 -26.45 -0.83 -18.64
CA PRO A 114 -27.44 -1.91 -18.61
C PRO A 114 -27.53 -2.68 -19.93
N ASN A 115 -27.20 -2.04 -21.05
CA ASN A 115 -27.13 -2.71 -22.33
C ASN A 115 -25.79 -3.45 -22.48
N GLY A 116 -25.85 -4.77 -22.68
CA GLY A 116 -24.66 -5.62 -22.80
C GLY A 116 -23.71 -5.23 -23.95
N LYS A 117 -24.23 -4.70 -25.07
CA LYS A 117 -23.39 -4.21 -26.18
C LYS A 117 -22.65 -2.93 -25.79
N THR A 118 -23.34 -1.95 -25.21
CA THR A 118 -22.71 -0.71 -24.72
C THR A 118 -21.69 -1.00 -23.61
N ARG A 119 -22.02 -1.89 -22.67
CA ARG A 119 -21.10 -2.34 -21.62
C ARG A 119 -19.83 -2.94 -22.21
N LYS A 120 -19.98 -3.90 -23.13
CA LYS A 120 -18.85 -4.52 -23.82
C LYS A 120 -17.98 -3.49 -24.54
N THR A 121 -18.57 -2.58 -25.32
CA THR A 121 -17.82 -1.52 -26.02
C THR A 121 -17.07 -0.61 -25.06
N TYR A 122 -17.65 -0.27 -23.91
CA TYR A 122 -16.97 0.52 -22.90
C TYR A 122 -15.74 -0.20 -22.33
N PHE A 123 -15.88 -1.46 -21.91
CA PHE A 123 -14.76 -2.22 -21.35
C PHE A 123 -13.70 -2.60 -22.40
N GLU A 124 -14.08 -2.82 -23.65
CA GLU A 124 -13.12 -2.96 -24.76
C GLU A 124 -12.30 -1.67 -24.94
N LYS A 125 -12.95 -0.49 -24.90
CA LYS A 125 -12.26 0.79 -24.97
C LYS A 125 -11.34 1.01 -23.77
N ARG A 126 -11.82 0.73 -22.56
CA ARG A 126 -11.03 0.87 -21.33
C ARG A 126 -9.84 -0.08 -21.32
N GLY A 127 -10.07 -1.35 -21.63
CA GLY A 127 -9.04 -2.39 -21.66
C GLY A 127 -7.97 -2.14 -22.71
N ALA A 128 -8.29 -1.48 -23.83
CA ALA A 128 -7.33 -1.20 -24.90
C ALA A 128 -6.13 -0.33 -24.47
N TYR A 129 -6.25 0.44 -23.38
CA TYR A 129 -5.16 1.25 -22.84
C TYR A 129 -4.10 0.44 -22.09
N TYR A 130 -4.40 -0.80 -21.72
CA TYR A 130 -3.54 -1.62 -20.88
C TYR A 130 -3.04 -2.85 -21.62
N ASP A 131 -1.80 -3.24 -21.37
CA ASP A 131 -1.31 -4.57 -21.73
C ASP A 131 -2.09 -5.65 -20.95
N HIS A 132 -2.07 -6.88 -21.46
CA HIS A 132 -2.64 -8.03 -20.79
C HIS A 132 -1.88 -8.44 -19.52
N HIS A 133 -0.58 -8.11 -19.42
CA HIS A 133 0.20 -8.44 -18.23
C HIS A 133 -0.07 -7.45 -17.07
N HIS A 134 -0.31 -8.02 -15.89
CA HIS A 134 -0.45 -7.31 -14.63
C HIS A 134 0.05 -8.17 -13.47
N SER A 135 0.28 -7.54 -12.32
CA SER A 135 0.52 -8.23 -11.06
C SER A 135 -0.33 -7.62 -9.95
N ASP A 136 -0.75 -8.44 -9.01
CA ASP A 136 -1.55 -8.02 -7.86
C ASP A 136 -0.79 -8.28 -6.56
N GLU A 137 -0.85 -7.33 -5.66
CA GLU A 137 -0.29 -7.42 -4.32
C GLU A 137 -1.31 -6.91 -3.30
N ILE A 138 -1.33 -7.49 -2.10
CA ILE A 138 -2.20 -7.02 -1.01
C ILE A 138 -1.33 -6.74 0.21
N TYR A 139 -1.43 -5.52 0.71
CA TYR A 139 -0.72 -5.05 1.88
C TYR A 139 -1.69 -4.81 3.04
N ALA A 140 -1.20 -4.97 4.26
CA ALA A 140 -1.84 -4.50 5.47
C ALA A 140 -1.12 -3.23 5.96
N THR A 141 -1.89 -2.21 6.32
CA THR A 141 -1.33 -0.98 6.90
C THR A 141 -0.80 -1.27 8.31
N MET A 142 0.37 -0.74 8.62
CA MET A 142 0.96 -0.81 9.95
C MET A 142 0.64 0.45 10.77
N PRO A 143 0.71 0.39 12.11
CA PRO A 143 0.58 1.57 12.96
C PRO A 143 1.61 2.66 12.62
N GLY A 144 1.28 3.92 12.90
CA GLY A 144 2.18 5.05 12.70
C GLY A 144 2.08 5.73 11.33
N GLY A 145 0.91 5.67 10.68
CA GLY A 145 0.63 6.46 9.47
C GLY A 145 0.41 7.96 9.76
N LYS A 146 0.80 8.82 8.82
CA LYS A 146 0.40 10.25 8.78
C LYS A 146 -0.70 10.38 7.75
N ILE A 147 -1.95 10.39 8.21
CA ILE A 147 -3.13 10.39 7.33
C ILE A 147 -3.57 11.83 7.03
N PRO A 148 -3.71 12.24 5.76
CA PRO A 148 -4.16 13.57 5.42
C PRO A 148 -5.65 13.76 5.74
N LYS A 149 -6.05 15.02 5.94
CA LYS A 149 -7.48 15.38 6.10
C LYS A 149 -8.12 15.51 4.72
N GLY A 150 -8.60 14.38 4.18
CA GLY A 150 -9.21 14.31 2.86
C GLY A 150 -8.18 14.25 1.73
N ASN A 151 -8.68 14.38 0.49
CA ASN A 151 -7.88 14.21 -0.72
C ASN A 151 -7.13 15.49 -1.08
N PHE A 152 -6.02 15.31 -1.80
CA PHE A 152 -5.27 16.41 -2.42
C PHE A 152 -5.98 16.90 -3.69
N ASP A 153 -5.94 18.21 -3.93
CA ASP A 153 -6.54 18.90 -5.08
C ASP A 153 -5.58 19.02 -6.28
N LYS A 154 -4.46 18.29 -6.24
CA LYS A 154 -3.40 18.29 -7.24
C LYS A 154 -2.68 16.96 -7.26
N ASP A 155 -1.97 16.68 -8.35
CA ASP A 155 -1.10 15.52 -8.44
C ASP A 155 0.01 15.60 -7.38
N MET A 156 0.27 14.50 -6.69
CA MET A 156 1.27 14.37 -5.64
C MET A 156 2.37 13.42 -6.07
N ILE A 157 3.56 13.57 -5.50
CA ILE A 157 4.66 12.64 -5.65
C ILE A 157 4.58 11.58 -4.55
N TYR A 158 4.57 10.32 -4.97
CA TYR A 158 4.58 9.14 -4.10
C TYR A 158 5.98 8.55 -4.15
N TYR A 159 6.74 8.74 -3.09
CA TYR A 159 8.00 8.04 -2.89
C TYR A 159 7.73 6.76 -2.13
N VAL A 160 7.99 5.62 -2.77
CA VAL A 160 7.77 4.29 -2.23
C VAL A 160 9.14 3.67 -1.97
N ARG A 161 9.43 3.40 -0.71
CA ARG A 161 10.59 2.60 -0.29
C ARG A 161 10.14 1.21 0.07
N VAL A 162 10.73 0.20 -0.56
CA VAL A 162 10.49 -1.20 -0.25
C VAL A 162 11.74 -1.76 0.42
N SER A 163 11.68 -1.96 1.74
CA SER A 163 12.74 -2.60 2.53
C SER A 163 12.40 -4.06 2.80
N HIS A 164 13.37 -4.88 3.20
CA HIS A 164 13.12 -6.28 3.56
C HIS A 164 13.43 -6.57 5.02
N PHE A 165 12.46 -7.13 5.74
CA PHE A 165 12.61 -7.61 7.11
C PHE A 165 13.61 -8.78 7.21
N ALA A 166 14.44 -8.76 8.24
CA ALA A 166 15.42 -9.80 8.55
C ALA A 166 14.93 -10.83 9.58
N PHE A 167 13.78 -10.59 10.23
CA PHE A 167 13.18 -11.44 11.27
C PHE A 167 14.22 -11.99 12.29
N PRO A 168 14.91 -11.10 13.03
CA PRO A 168 15.96 -11.49 13.97
C PRO A 168 15.40 -12.41 15.05
N LYS A 169 16.19 -13.43 15.45
CA LYS A 169 15.77 -14.47 16.42
C LYS A 169 15.34 -13.91 17.78
N ASP A 170 15.91 -12.79 18.19
CA ASP A 170 15.66 -12.10 19.46
C ASP A 170 14.76 -10.86 19.31
N GLY A 171 14.27 -10.56 18.11
CA GLY A 171 13.36 -9.44 17.88
C GLY A 171 11.90 -9.82 18.12
N THR A 172 11.12 -8.83 18.54
CA THR A 172 9.66 -8.94 18.64
C THR A 172 8.97 -7.87 17.80
N GLU A 173 7.74 -8.16 17.35
CA GLU A 173 6.88 -7.18 16.68
C GLU A 173 6.64 -5.95 17.56
N LYS A 174 6.42 -6.16 18.86
CA LYS A 174 6.25 -5.07 19.82
C LYS A 174 7.45 -4.13 19.85
N GLU A 175 8.67 -4.67 19.96
CA GLU A 175 9.89 -3.86 19.95
C GLU A 175 10.06 -3.11 18.61
N PHE A 176 9.75 -3.76 17.48
CA PHE A 176 9.76 -3.08 16.18
C PHE A 176 8.75 -1.93 16.14
N ASN A 177 7.49 -2.16 16.54
CA ASN A 177 6.45 -1.14 16.54
C ASN A 177 6.79 0.03 17.46
N GLU A 178 7.39 -0.21 18.62
CA GLU A 178 7.88 0.83 19.54
C GLU A 178 9.01 1.67 18.92
N LEU A 179 9.99 1.03 18.27
CA LEU A 179 11.10 1.71 17.59
C LEU A 179 10.60 2.52 16.37
N SER A 180 9.74 1.94 15.55
CA SER A 180 9.11 2.58 14.40
C SER A 180 8.28 3.78 14.83
N LYS A 181 7.49 3.66 15.89
CA LYS A 181 6.74 4.78 16.48
C LYS A 181 7.67 5.87 16.99
N GLN A 182 8.75 5.51 17.67
CA GLN A 182 9.73 6.48 18.15
C GLN A 182 10.34 7.29 17.00
N TYR A 183 10.71 6.63 15.89
CA TYR A 183 11.19 7.32 14.70
C TYR A 183 10.11 8.20 14.06
N PHE A 184 8.90 7.66 13.88
CA PHE A 184 7.78 8.39 13.30
C PHE A 184 7.47 9.68 14.07
N ASP A 185 7.29 9.60 15.39
CA ASP A 185 6.94 10.74 16.24
C ASP A 185 8.04 11.81 16.25
N ALA A 186 9.31 11.40 16.17
CA ALA A 186 10.46 12.30 16.21
C ALA A 186 10.82 12.91 14.85
N VAL A 187 10.59 12.17 13.77
CA VAL A 187 11.13 12.49 12.43
C VAL A 187 9.99 12.65 11.43
N THR A 188 9.37 11.55 10.99
CA THR A 188 8.41 11.55 9.88
C THR A 188 7.21 12.49 10.14
N ASN A 189 6.63 12.42 11.34
CA ASN A 189 5.46 13.23 11.68
C ASN A 189 5.78 14.74 11.75
N LYS A 190 6.98 15.08 12.24
CA LYS A 190 7.48 16.48 12.36
C LYS A 190 8.06 17.04 11.06
N ASN A 191 8.10 16.24 10.00
CA ASN A 191 8.57 16.69 8.70
C ASN A 191 7.41 17.32 7.92
N ASP A 192 7.46 18.64 7.74
CA ASP A 192 6.39 19.41 7.11
C ASP A 192 6.31 19.23 5.58
N PHE A 193 7.37 18.69 4.97
CA PHE A 193 7.36 18.33 3.54
C PHE A 193 6.57 17.05 3.29
N ILE A 194 6.54 16.12 4.25
CA ILE A 194 5.79 14.86 4.18
C ILE A 194 4.33 15.14 4.51
N LYS A 195 3.47 15.10 3.49
CA LYS A 195 2.03 15.39 3.60
C LYS A 195 1.23 14.19 4.06
N ALA A 196 1.66 13.00 3.66
CA ALA A 196 1.15 11.73 4.17
C ALA A 196 2.25 10.69 4.26
N TYR A 197 2.04 9.69 5.10
CA TYR A 197 2.94 8.55 5.28
C TYR A 197 2.14 7.29 5.58
N TYR A 198 2.41 6.23 4.83
CA TYR A 198 1.74 4.94 4.98
C TYR A 198 2.78 3.81 5.09
N PRO A 199 3.03 3.28 6.30
CA PRO A 199 3.82 2.07 6.48
C PRO A 199 2.94 0.84 6.25
N ASN A 200 3.43 -0.13 5.49
CA ASN A 200 2.68 -1.33 5.12
C ASN A 200 3.57 -2.58 5.14
N SER A 201 2.96 -3.73 5.39
CA SER A 201 3.59 -5.05 5.24
C SER A 201 2.71 -5.95 4.36
N HIS A 202 3.28 -6.93 3.67
CA HIS A 202 2.47 -7.87 2.88
C HIS A 202 1.42 -8.59 3.74
N ALA A 203 0.18 -8.57 3.26
CA ALA A 203 -0.87 -9.47 3.69
C ALA A 203 -0.96 -10.69 2.74
N TRP A 204 -0.71 -10.47 1.45
CA TRP A 204 -0.63 -11.49 0.41
C TRP A 204 0.27 -10.98 -0.72
N GLY A 205 1.12 -11.86 -1.27
CA GLY A 205 2.05 -11.42 -2.30
C GLY A 205 3.26 -12.31 -2.58
N ALA A 206 4.15 -11.79 -3.42
CA ALA A 206 5.34 -12.51 -3.88
C ALA A 206 6.44 -12.67 -2.81
N ASP A 207 6.56 -11.72 -1.87
CA ASP A 207 7.62 -11.71 -0.85
C ASP A 207 7.13 -11.15 0.49
N ASN A 208 6.84 -12.04 1.44
CA ASN A 208 6.33 -11.67 2.77
C ASN A 208 7.34 -10.92 3.66
N THR A 209 8.58 -10.73 3.20
CA THR A 209 9.59 -9.93 3.91
C THR A 209 9.48 -8.44 3.60
N GLN A 210 8.74 -8.03 2.56
CA GLN A 210 8.70 -6.63 2.18
C GLN A 210 7.95 -5.76 3.20
N PHE A 211 8.60 -4.65 3.54
CA PHE A 211 8.07 -3.53 4.29
C PHE A 211 8.05 -2.32 3.36
N THR A 212 6.85 -1.84 3.07
CA THR A 212 6.62 -0.77 2.10
C THR A 212 6.27 0.51 2.83
N GLU A 213 7.12 1.51 2.69
CA GLU A 213 6.91 2.86 3.20
C GLU A 213 6.55 3.80 2.06
N VAL A 214 5.38 4.40 2.13
CA VAL A 214 4.89 5.36 1.12
C VAL A 214 4.89 6.76 1.72
N PHE A 215 5.61 7.69 1.09
CA PHE A 215 5.71 9.09 1.48
C PHE A 215 5.10 9.97 0.40
N LEU A 216 4.16 10.85 0.77
CA LEU A 216 3.57 11.81 -0.17
C LEU A 216 4.19 13.18 0.05
N VAL A 217 4.66 13.79 -1.03
CA VAL A 217 5.22 15.15 -1.06
C VAL A 217 4.69 15.92 -2.27
N ASP A 218 4.75 17.25 -2.22
CA ASP A 218 4.20 18.10 -3.28
C ASP A 218 5.00 18.00 -4.58
N THR A 219 6.34 17.92 -4.50
CA THR A 219 7.24 17.94 -5.66
C THR A 219 8.49 17.08 -5.43
N LEU A 220 9.25 16.79 -6.49
CA LEU A 220 10.58 16.15 -6.36
C LEU A 220 11.58 16.98 -5.55
N ALA A 221 11.49 18.31 -5.62
CA ALA A 221 12.32 19.18 -4.77
C ALA A 221 11.93 19.05 -3.29
N ASP A 222 10.63 18.93 -3.00
CA ASP A 222 10.15 18.66 -1.65
C ASP A 222 10.53 17.27 -1.15
N LEU A 223 10.70 16.29 -2.04
CA LEU A 223 11.27 14.99 -1.67
C LEU A 223 12.70 15.14 -1.16
N ASP A 224 13.57 15.84 -1.89
CA ASP A 224 14.95 16.09 -1.43
C ASP A 224 14.99 16.88 -0.11
N ASN A 225 14.15 17.92 -0.01
CA ASN A 225 13.98 18.68 1.24
C ASN A 225 13.49 17.79 2.39
N ALA A 226 12.54 16.88 2.13
CA ALA A 226 12.05 15.93 3.12
C ALA A 226 13.16 14.99 3.60
N LEU A 227 13.96 14.45 2.69
CA LEU A 227 15.08 13.55 3.05
C LEU A 227 16.15 14.28 3.88
N ASN A 228 16.50 15.51 3.49
CA ASN A 228 17.40 16.36 4.25
C ASN A 228 16.84 16.70 5.64
N LYS A 229 15.55 17.07 5.71
CA LYS A 229 14.86 17.37 6.97
C LYS A 229 14.74 16.15 7.88
N ASN A 230 14.53 14.95 7.33
CA ASN A 230 14.54 13.70 8.09
C ASN A 230 15.89 13.51 8.81
N ARG A 231 17.00 13.72 8.09
CA ARG A 231 18.35 13.63 8.66
C ARG A 231 18.56 14.66 9.78
N ASP A 232 18.07 15.89 9.60
CA ASP A 232 18.21 16.95 10.61
C ASP A 232 17.38 16.67 11.86
N LEU A 233 16.13 16.24 11.70
CA LEU A 233 15.25 15.86 12.82
C LEU A 233 15.78 14.63 13.58
N PHE A 234 16.31 13.65 12.86
CA PHE A 234 16.99 12.50 13.45
C PHE A 234 18.20 12.94 14.28
N ARG A 235 19.08 13.78 13.71
CA ARG A 235 20.25 14.31 14.42
C ARG A 235 19.87 15.23 15.58
N ALA A 236 18.74 15.91 15.54
CA ALA A 236 18.26 16.71 16.66
C ALA A 236 17.73 15.85 17.81
N THR A 237 17.06 14.75 17.50
CA THR A 237 16.46 13.83 18.48
C THR A 237 17.53 12.95 19.14
N TRP A 238 18.39 12.33 18.33
CA TRP A 238 19.57 11.58 18.77
C TRP A 238 20.81 12.45 18.55
N ASN A 239 21.03 13.37 19.50
CA ASN A 239 21.94 14.51 19.36
C ASN A 239 23.44 14.23 19.44
N ASP A 240 23.83 13.01 19.79
CA ASP A 240 25.22 12.56 19.80
C ASP A 240 25.40 11.21 19.09
N ASP A 241 26.64 10.87 18.74
CA ASP A 241 26.95 9.66 17.98
C ASP A 241 26.60 8.38 18.73
N ALA A 242 26.76 8.35 20.06
CA ALA A 242 26.45 7.18 20.86
C ALA A 242 24.94 6.87 20.85
N LYS A 243 24.09 7.91 20.99
CA LYS A 243 22.63 7.76 20.91
C LYS A 243 22.17 7.37 19.51
N ARG A 244 22.75 7.97 18.45
CA ARG A 244 22.43 7.60 17.06
C ARG A 244 22.78 6.15 16.79
N LYS A 245 23.99 5.73 17.19
CA LYS A 245 24.44 4.35 17.03
C LYS A 245 23.54 3.39 17.81
N ALA A 246 23.21 3.69 19.06
CA ALA A 246 22.36 2.84 19.88
C ALA A 246 20.96 2.64 19.28
N PHE A 247 20.35 3.70 18.73
CA PHE A 247 19.06 3.58 18.03
C PHE A 247 19.20 2.78 16.73
N ASN A 248 20.17 3.12 15.89
CA ASN A 248 20.39 2.45 14.61
C ASN A 248 20.72 0.97 14.78
N ASP A 249 21.55 0.59 15.76
CA ASP A 249 21.87 -0.82 16.04
C ASP A 249 20.59 -1.60 16.39
N LYS A 250 19.68 -1.01 17.18
CA LYS A 250 18.39 -1.62 17.55
C LYS A 250 17.42 -1.72 16.37
N MET A 251 17.36 -0.69 15.52
CA MET A 251 16.43 -0.67 14.39
C MET A 251 16.93 -1.55 13.24
N ASN A 252 18.23 -1.47 12.91
CA ASN A 252 18.82 -2.16 11.76
C ASN A 252 18.79 -3.68 11.89
N LYS A 253 18.73 -4.24 13.10
CA LYS A 253 18.59 -5.70 13.29
C LYS A 253 17.32 -6.26 12.63
N TYR A 254 16.29 -5.43 12.44
CA TYR A 254 15.04 -5.82 11.80
C TYR A 254 15.10 -5.83 10.29
N PHE A 255 16.15 -5.29 9.66
CA PHE A 255 16.23 -5.16 8.21
C PHE A 255 17.46 -5.87 7.65
N THR A 256 17.33 -6.39 6.45
CA THR A 256 18.45 -7.01 5.73
C THR A 256 19.46 -6.00 5.19
N GLY A 257 19.10 -4.70 5.18
CA GLY A 257 19.83 -3.62 4.52
C GLY A 257 19.52 -3.47 3.02
N LYS A 258 18.86 -4.46 2.41
CA LYS A 258 18.35 -4.36 1.03
C LYS A 258 17.10 -3.49 1.01
N HIS A 259 17.07 -2.51 0.11
CA HIS A 259 15.89 -1.72 -0.21
C HIS A 259 15.84 -1.34 -1.70
N GLY A 260 14.64 -1.06 -2.19
CA GLY A 260 14.36 -0.41 -3.47
C GLY A 260 13.62 0.90 -3.24
N ASP A 261 13.80 1.85 -4.16
CA ASP A 261 13.24 3.20 -4.09
C ASP A 261 12.55 3.50 -5.42
N TYR A 262 11.27 3.88 -5.36
CA TYR A 262 10.44 4.12 -6.53
C TYR A 262 9.71 5.45 -6.36
N ILE A 263 9.53 6.17 -7.46
CA ILE A 263 8.76 7.41 -7.46
C ILE A 263 7.64 7.30 -8.47
N TYR A 264 6.42 7.56 -8.00
CA TYR A 264 5.23 7.67 -8.82
C TYR A 264 4.64 9.07 -8.70
N LYS A 265 3.78 9.40 -9.66
CA LYS A 265 2.97 10.61 -9.63
C LYS A 265 1.50 10.23 -9.71
N SER A 266 0.68 10.74 -8.80
CA SER A 266 -0.77 10.49 -8.86
C SER A 266 -1.42 11.24 -10.02
N VAL A 267 -2.59 10.74 -10.43
CA VAL A 267 -3.56 11.48 -11.25
C VAL A 267 -4.71 11.87 -10.33
N HIS A 268 -4.67 13.08 -9.76
CA HIS A 268 -5.61 13.48 -8.69
C HIS A 268 -7.09 13.47 -9.12
N GLU A 269 -7.36 13.69 -10.42
CA GLU A 269 -8.70 13.61 -11.00
C GLU A 269 -9.29 12.19 -10.92
N LEU A 270 -8.44 11.17 -10.74
CA LEU A 270 -8.79 9.75 -10.65
C LEU A 270 -8.76 9.21 -9.20
N THR A 271 -8.85 10.10 -8.20
CA THR A 271 -8.87 9.74 -6.78
C THR A 271 -10.29 9.65 -6.19
N LYS A 272 -10.52 8.68 -5.30
CA LYS A 272 -11.69 8.62 -4.39
C LYS A 272 -11.30 9.05 -2.99
#